data_AF-A0A134C7K1-F1
#
_entry.id   AF-A0A134C7K1-F1
#
_cell.length_a   1.000
_cell.length_b   1.000
_cell.length_c   1.000
_cell.angle_alpha   90.00
_cell.angle_beta   90.00
_cell.angle_gamma   90.00
#
_symmetry.space_group_name_H-M   'P 1'
#
loop_
_entity.id
_entity.type
_entity.pdbx_description
1 polymer ?
#
loop_
_entity_poly.entity_id
_entity_poly.type
_entity_poly.pdbx_seq_one_letter_code
_entity_poly.pdbx_strand_id
1 'polypeptide(L)'
;MDILINMGLSFLVGVAALFLLLALEPHSHGVLNSSGRMNRFQFIIGILFLSATMHIFNMFIQQLLDVVVILPAYFGIKVLAYAGYIILLPLYYTLYIRRFNDIGLPGRLLGILLGMYIICTNLYLPLKNIYILHTIIVVIIHGFLSCFPGSTGNNRYGPPSPWPSKRKKG
;
A
#
# COMPACT_ATOMS: atom_id res chain seq x y z
N MET A 1 -18.95 -4.19 18.80
CA MET A 1 -19.47 -4.86 17.59
C MET A 1 -18.81 -4.30 16.31
N ASP A 2 -18.26 -3.08 16.36
CA ASP A 2 -17.65 -2.40 15.21
C ASP A 2 -16.29 -2.94 14.73
N ILE A 3 -15.48 -3.53 15.61
CA ILE A 3 -14.12 -3.97 15.23
C ILE A 3 -14.15 -5.07 14.15
N LEU A 4 -15.02 -6.07 14.31
CA LEU A 4 -15.15 -7.19 13.38
C LEU A 4 -15.71 -6.75 12.03
N ILE A 5 -16.71 -5.86 12.03
CA ILE A 5 -17.31 -5.33 10.80
C ILE A 5 -16.29 -4.47 10.04
N ASN A 6 -15.55 -3.60 10.74
CA ASN A 6 -14.48 -2.82 10.13
C ASN A 6 -13.31 -3.69 9.67
N MET A 7 -13.02 -4.80 10.36
CA MET A 7 -12.01 -5.77 9.93
C MET A 7 -12.42 -6.44 8.63
N GLY A 8 -13.70 -6.85 8.55
CA GLY A 8 -14.30 -7.41 7.35
C GLY A 8 -14.27 -6.43 6.18
N LEU A 9 -14.67 -5.18 6.39
CA LEU A 9 -14.61 -4.13 5.37
C LEU A 9 -13.18 -3.85 4.90
N SER A 10 -12.22 -3.77 5.82
CA SER A 10 -10.81 -3.56 5.47
C SER A 10 -10.24 -4.72 4.68
N PHE A 11 -10.62 -5.95 5.05
CA PHE A 11 -10.27 -7.15 4.31
C PHE A 11 -10.87 -7.13 2.90
N LEU A 12 -12.15 -6.78 2.76
CA LEU A 12 -12.83 -6.66 1.46
C LEU A 12 -12.17 -5.61 0.57
N VAL A 13 -11.83 -4.44 1.11
CA VAL A 13 -11.07 -3.39 0.40
C VAL A 13 -9.71 -3.93 -0.05
N GLY A 14 -9.02 -4.65 0.83
CA GLY A 14 -7.75 -5.30 0.52
C GLY A 14 -7.83 -6.30 -0.63
N VAL A 15 -8.84 -7.18 -0.60
CA VAL A 15 -9.09 -8.17 -1.65
C VAL A 15 -9.50 -7.49 -2.96
N ALA A 16 -10.35 -6.47 -2.92
CA ALA A 16 -10.78 -5.72 -4.10
C ALA A 16 -9.58 -5.01 -4.79
N ALA A 17 -8.73 -4.37 -4.00
CA ALA A 17 -7.48 -3.78 -4.49
C ALA A 17 -6.51 -4.82 -5.04
N LEU A 18 -6.40 -5.99 -4.42
CA LEU A 18 -5.58 -7.08 -4.95
C LEU A 18 -6.10 -7.53 -6.32
N PHE A 19 -7.41 -7.69 -6.46
CA PHE A 19 -8.02 -8.01 -7.75
C PHE A 19 -7.72 -6.94 -8.80
N LEU A 20 -7.84 -5.66 -8.43
CA LEU A 20 -7.50 -4.53 -9.29
C LEU A 20 -6.02 -4.58 -9.73
N LEU A 21 -5.11 -4.85 -8.80
CA LEU A 21 -3.68 -5.02 -9.11
C LEU A 21 -3.47 -6.15 -10.14
N LEU A 22 -4.05 -7.33 -9.91
CA LEU A 22 -3.89 -8.48 -10.80
C LEU A 22 -4.48 -8.23 -12.20
N ALA A 23 -5.56 -7.46 -12.30
CA ALA A 23 -6.17 -7.08 -13.58
C ALA A 23 -5.33 -6.03 -14.34
N LEU A 24 -4.72 -5.08 -13.62
CA LEU A 24 -3.94 -3.99 -14.20
C LEU A 24 -2.47 -4.36 -14.47
N GLU A 25 -1.91 -5.29 -13.72
CA GLU A 25 -0.51 -5.75 -13.84
C GLU A 25 -0.11 -6.13 -15.28
N PRO A 26 -0.87 -6.94 -16.04
CA PRO A 26 -0.51 -7.28 -17.43
C PRO A 26 -0.53 -6.08 -18.39
N HIS A 27 -1.28 -5.03 -18.05
CA HIS A 27 -1.44 -3.83 -18.87
C HIS A 27 -0.51 -2.67 -18.44
N SER A 28 0.15 -2.78 -17.29
CA SER A 28 0.99 -1.73 -16.72
C SER A 28 2.48 -1.97 -16.99
N HIS A 29 3.05 -1.19 -17.90
CA HIS A 29 4.49 -1.17 -18.13
C HIS A 29 5.23 -0.35 -17.06
N GLY A 30 5.30 -0.86 -15.83
CA GLY A 30 6.34 -0.50 -14.85
C GLY A 30 5.86 -0.05 -13.46
N VAL A 31 4.72 0.64 -13.36
CA VAL A 31 4.26 1.19 -12.05
C VAL A 31 3.52 0.14 -11.22
N LEU A 32 2.65 -0.66 -11.85
CA LEU A 32 1.89 -1.73 -11.19
C LEU A 32 2.46 -3.13 -11.46
N ASN A 33 3.61 -3.23 -12.12
CA ASN A 33 4.28 -4.51 -12.26
C ASN A 33 4.81 -4.95 -10.89
N SER A 34 4.25 -6.02 -10.34
CA SER A 34 4.68 -6.57 -9.04
C SER A 34 5.89 -7.49 -9.17
N SER A 35 6.23 -7.89 -10.41
CA SER A 35 7.39 -8.71 -10.72
C SER A 35 8.70 -7.92 -10.63
N GLY A 36 9.74 -8.61 -10.15
CA GLY A 36 11.09 -8.08 -10.04
C GLY A 36 11.39 -7.42 -8.70
N ARG A 37 12.45 -6.61 -8.70
CA ARG A 37 13.07 -6.06 -7.50
C ARG A 37 13.08 -4.53 -7.54
N MET A 38 13.06 -3.92 -6.37
CA MET A 38 13.14 -2.47 -6.19
C MET A 38 14.25 -2.12 -5.21
N ASN A 39 15.15 -1.23 -5.64
CA ASN A 39 16.25 -0.76 -4.81
C ASN A 39 15.72 0.06 -3.62
N ARG A 40 16.49 0.14 -2.54
CA ARG A 40 16.21 0.93 -1.34
C ARG A 40 15.82 2.37 -1.65
N PHE A 41 16.58 3.06 -2.50
CA PHE A 41 16.30 4.46 -2.82
C PHE A 41 14.93 4.63 -3.51
N GLN A 42 14.60 3.74 -4.45
CA GLN A 42 13.30 3.72 -5.11
C GLN A 42 12.16 3.42 -4.12
N PHE A 43 12.40 2.48 -3.19
CA PHE A 43 11.44 2.19 -2.12
C PHE A 43 11.22 3.40 -1.20
N ILE A 44 12.28 4.07 -0.76
CA ILE A 44 12.21 5.24 0.12
C ILE A 44 11.42 6.37 -0.55
N ILE A 45 11.73 6.71 -1.80
CA ILE A 45 10.98 7.74 -2.53
C ILE A 45 9.53 7.32 -2.72
N GLY A 46 9.29 6.07 -3.15
CA GLY A 46 7.96 5.55 -3.40
C GLY A 46 7.09 5.56 -2.14
N ILE A 47 7.64 5.11 -1.00
CA ILE A 47 6.91 5.04 0.25
C ILE A 47 6.65 6.42 0.85
N LEU A 48 7.59 7.36 0.73
CA LEU A 48 7.39 8.75 1.15
C LEU A 48 6.28 9.43 0.34
N PHE A 49 6.34 9.31 -0.99
CA PHE A 49 5.32 9.87 -1.88
C PHE A 49 3.93 9.29 -1.61
N LEU A 50 3.85 7.97 -1.48
CA LEU A 50 2.57 7.28 -1.27
C LEU A 50 2.01 7.51 0.14
N SER A 51 2.87 7.65 1.16
CA SER A 51 2.46 8.02 2.52
C SER A 51 1.94 9.45 2.57
N ALA A 52 2.60 10.40 1.90
CA ALA A 52 2.12 11.78 1.79
C ALA A 52 0.77 11.85 1.07
N THR A 53 0.61 11.11 -0.04
CA THR A 53 -0.65 11.05 -0.80
C THR A 53 -1.78 10.46 0.05
N MET A 54 -1.51 9.37 0.79
CA MET A 54 -2.48 8.77 1.70
C MET A 54 -2.86 9.72 2.85
N HIS A 55 -1.89 10.46 3.39
CA HIS A 55 -2.15 11.44 4.45
C HIS A 55 -3.05 12.59 3.97
N ILE A 56 -2.75 13.18 2.80
CA ILE A 56 -3.57 14.22 2.18
C ILE A 56 -4.97 13.71 1.88
N PHE A 57 -5.09 12.49 1.33
CA PHE A 57 -6.36 11.86 1.05
C PHE A 57 -7.19 11.66 2.32
N ASN A 58 -6.60 11.13 3.39
CA ASN A 58 -7.27 10.94 4.67
C ASN A 58 -7.72 12.28 5.28
N MET A 59 -6.89 13.32 5.21
CA MET A 59 -7.27 14.66 5.66
C MET A 59 -8.47 15.21 4.88
N PHE A 60 -8.46 15.05 3.55
CA PHE A 60 -9.57 15.48 2.71
C PHE A 60 -10.87 14.74 3.06
N ILE A 61 -10.83 13.41 3.21
CA ILE A 61 -11.98 12.62 3.63
C ILE A 61 -12.50 13.06 5.00
N GLN A 62 -11.59 13.33 5.95
CA GLN A 62 -11.97 13.78 7.28
C GLN A 62 -12.67 15.15 7.24
N GLN A 63 -12.14 16.11 6.49
CA GLN A 63 -12.77 17.42 6.30
C GLN A 63 -14.16 17.30 5.66
N LEU A 64 -14.33 16.40 4.69
CA LEU A 64 -15.65 16.13 4.10
C LEU A 64 -16.63 15.56 5.14
N LEU A 65 -16.17 14.62 5.96
CA LEU A 65 -16.99 14.01 7.02
C LEU A 65 -17.40 15.04 8.09
N ASP A 66 -16.51 15.96 8.45
CA ASP A 66 -16.75 16.97 9.48
C ASP A 66 -17.83 18.01 9.04
N VAL A 67 -17.98 18.24 7.73
CA VAL A 67 -18.96 19.19 7.18
C VAL A 67 -20.32 18.54 6.93
N VAL A 68 -20.40 17.22 6.84
CA VAL A 68 -21.65 16.52 6.49
C VAL A 68 -22.56 16.32 7.70
N VAL A 69 -23.79 16.84 7.54
CA VAL A 69 -24.82 16.80 8.59
C VAL A 69 -25.89 15.72 8.33
N ILE A 70 -26.05 15.26 7.07
CA ILE A 70 -27.07 14.27 6.69
C ILE A 70 -26.49 12.86 6.51
N LEU A 71 -27.22 11.87 6.99
CA LEU A 71 -26.79 10.46 7.00
C LEU A 71 -26.48 9.86 5.61
N PRO A 72 -27.23 10.15 4.53
CA PRO A 72 -26.91 9.62 3.20
C PRO A 72 -25.57 10.13 2.65
N ALA A 73 -25.28 11.42 2.87
CA ALA A 73 -24.01 12.00 2.43
C ALA A 73 -22.82 11.42 3.21
N TYR A 74 -23.02 11.06 4.50
CA TYR A 74 -22.01 10.38 5.30
C TYR A 74 -21.60 9.06 4.67
N PHE A 75 -22.57 8.23 4.27
CA PHE A 75 -22.29 6.97 3.58
C PHE A 75 -21.67 7.19 2.20
N GLY A 76 -22.09 8.23 1.47
CA GLY A 76 -21.46 8.62 0.21
C GLY A 76 -19.96 8.91 0.36
N ILE A 77 -19.57 9.67 1.38
CA ILE A 77 -18.16 9.96 1.66
C ILE A 77 -17.41 8.69 2.09
N LYS A 78 -18.03 7.79 2.85
CA LYS A 78 -17.42 6.50 3.21
C LYS A 78 -17.14 5.63 1.97
N VAL A 79 -18.07 5.59 1.02
CA VAL A 79 -17.87 4.88 -0.26
C VAL A 79 -16.74 5.52 -1.06
N LEU A 80 -16.67 6.85 -1.12
CA LEU A 80 -15.57 7.57 -1.75
C LEU A 80 -14.22 7.23 -1.10
N ALA A 81 -14.17 7.18 0.24
CA ALA A 81 -12.98 6.78 0.97
C ALA A 81 -12.53 5.37 0.58
N TYR A 82 -13.46 4.40 0.57
CA TYR A 82 -13.17 3.02 0.15
C TYR A 82 -12.69 2.93 -1.29
N ALA A 83 -13.31 3.67 -2.21
CA ALA A 83 -12.86 3.72 -3.61
C ALA A 83 -11.43 4.26 -3.74
N GLY A 84 -11.09 5.34 -3.03
CA GLY A 84 -9.73 5.87 -3.02
C GLY A 84 -8.71 4.88 -2.45
N TYR A 85 -9.06 4.19 -1.37
CA TYR A 85 -8.22 3.12 -0.82
C TYR A 85 -8.00 1.96 -1.80
N ILE A 86 -9.04 1.53 -2.52
CA ILE A 86 -8.94 0.47 -3.54
C ILE A 86 -7.97 0.87 -4.66
N ILE A 87 -7.93 2.16 -5.03
CA ILE A 87 -7.06 2.68 -6.08
C ILE A 87 -5.60 2.85 -5.60
N LEU A 88 -5.38 3.30 -4.36
CA LEU A 88 -4.05 3.56 -3.82
C LEU A 88 -3.32 2.29 -3.37
N LEU A 89 -4.05 1.28 -2.89
CA LEU A 89 -3.46 0.07 -2.31
C LEU A 89 -2.63 -0.79 -3.28
N PRO A 90 -2.99 -0.95 -4.57
CA PRO A 90 -2.15 -1.62 -5.56
C PRO A 90 -0.71 -1.07 -5.61
N LEU A 91 -0.54 0.25 -5.41
CA LEU A 91 0.78 0.89 -5.36
C LEU A 91 1.55 0.49 -4.09
N TYR A 92 0.86 0.39 -2.95
CA TYR A 92 1.49 -0.12 -1.72
C TYR A 92 1.94 -1.57 -1.89
N TYR A 93 1.09 -2.42 -2.48
CA TYR A 93 1.44 -3.80 -2.77
C TYR A 93 2.67 -3.89 -3.68
N THR A 94 2.73 -3.14 -4.78
CA THR A 94 3.87 -3.22 -5.70
C THR A 94 5.17 -2.77 -5.01
N LEU A 95 5.12 -1.72 -4.18
CA LEU A 95 6.28 -1.27 -3.42
C LEU A 95 6.77 -2.35 -2.43
N TYR A 96 5.87 -2.92 -1.62
CA TYR A 96 6.26 -3.92 -0.63
C TYR A 96 6.72 -5.22 -1.28
N ILE A 97 5.98 -5.73 -2.26
CA ILE A 97 6.31 -6.97 -2.97
C ILE A 97 7.72 -6.86 -3.55
N ARG A 98 8.03 -5.77 -4.26
CA ARG A 98 9.33 -5.60 -4.91
C ARG A 98 10.46 -5.33 -3.92
N ARG A 99 10.17 -4.69 -2.78
CA ARG A 99 11.15 -4.51 -1.70
C ARG A 99 11.48 -5.83 -1.01
N PHE A 100 10.47 -6.64 -0.66
CA PHE A 100 10.69 -7.97 -0.09
C PHE A 100 11.40 -8.91 -1.08
N ASN A 101 11.05 -8.84 -2.37
CA ASN A 101 11.76 -9.57 -3.42
C ASN A 101 13.25 -9.16 -3.48
N ASP A 102 13.57 -7.88 -3.25
CA ASP A 102 14.95 -7.41 -3.23
C ASP A 102 15.75 -7.98 -2.04
N ILE A 103 15.09 -8.21 -0.91
CA ILE A 103 15.69 -8.80 0.30
C ILE A 103 15.84 -10.33 0.20
N GLY A 104 15.16 -10.98 -0.76
CA GLY A 104 15.17 -12.45 -0.89
C GLY A 104 13.96 -13.15 -0.28
N LEU A 105 13.05 -12.40 0.31
CA LEU A 105 11.85 -12.92 0.94
C LEU A 105 10.73 -13.17 -0.09
N PRO A 106 9.71 -14.00 0.24
CA PRO A 106 8.54 -14.20 -0.60
C PRO A 106 7.69 -12.92 -0.67
N GLY A 107 8.04 -12.02 -1.60
CA GLY A 107 7.50 -10.67 -1.60
C GLY A 107 6.01 -10.61 -1.90
N ARG A 108 5.48 -11.49 -2.76
CA ARG A 108 4.05 -11.51 -3.09
C ARG A 108 3.18 -11.71 -1.84
N LEU A 109 3.49 -12.71 -1.01
CA LEU A 109 2.74 -12.99 0.21
C LEU A 109 2.92 -11.86 1.24
N LEU A 110 4.17 -11.56 1.59
CA LEU A 110 4.48 -10.60 2.66
C LEU A 110 4.07 -9.17 2.31
N GLY A 111 4.23 -8.78 1.05
CA GLY A 111 3.86 -7.46 0.56
C GLY A 111 2.35 -7.23 0.53
N ILE A 112 1.56 -8.25 0.15
CA ILE A 112 0.10 -8.18 0.22
C ILE A 112 -0.35 -8.08 1.68
N LEU A 113 0.15 -8.96 2.56
CA LEU A 113 -0.22 -8.93 3.97
C LEU A 113 0.12 -7.59 4.63
N LEU A 114 1.31 -7.03 4.34
CA LEU A 114 1.72 -5.73 4.87
C LEU A 114 0.85 -4.59 4.32
N GLY A 115 0.52 -4.60 3.03
CA GLY A 115 -0.38 -3.59 2.45
C GLY A 115 -1.78 -3.67 3.04
N MET A 116 -2.34 -4.88 3.23
CA MET A 116 -3.64 -5.09 3.87
C MET A 116 -3.64 -4.56 5.32
N TYR A 117 -2.58 -4.87 6.08
CA TYR A 117 -2.42 -4.39 7.45
C TYR A 117 -2.45 -2.85 7.51
N ILE A 118 -1.74 -2.16 6.62
CA ILE A 118 -1.67 -0.69 6.62
C ILE A 118 -3.04 -0.06 6.31
N ILE A 119 -3.83 -0.65 5.41
CA ILE A 119 -5.18 -0.14 5.16
C ILE A 119 -6.13 -0.41 6.32
N CYS A 120 -6.04 -1.57 6.97
CA CYS A 120 -6.78 -1.82 8.21
C CYS A 120 -6.54 -0.65 9.18
N THR A 121 -5.28 -0.27 9.40
CA THR A 121 -4.94 0.80 10.35
C THR A 121 -5.46 2.18 9.96
N ASN A 122 -5.62 2.47 8.66
CA ASN A 122 -6.19 3.74 8.18
C ASN A 122 -7.72 3.77 8.24
N LEU A 123 -8.38 2.61 8.09
CA LEU A 123 -9.82 2.47 8.25
C LEU A 123 -10.26 2.50 9.72
N TYR A 124 -9.39 2.09 10.64
CA TYR A 124 -9.56 2.18 12.10
C TYR A 124 -9.23 3.59 12.65
N LEU A 125 -9.93 4.63 12.19
CA LEU A 125 -9.82 5.99 12.74
C LEU A 125 -10.42 6.22 14.16
N PRO A 126 -11.35 5.42 14.72
CA PRO A 126 -12.02 5.82 15.98
C PRO A 126 -11.33 5.38 17.29
N LEU A 127 -10.24 4.61 17.28
CA LEU A 127 -9.54 4.19 18.51
C LEU A 127 -8.16 4.85 18.60
N LYS A 128 -8.13 6.09 19.10
CA LYS A 128 -6.97 6.99 19.14
C LYS A 128 -5.68 6.32 19.64
N ASN A 129 -5.76 5.46 20.67
CA ASN A 129 -4.59 4.78 21.23
C ASN A 129 -4.09 3.60 20.38
N ILE A 130 -5.01 2.84 19.77
CA ILE A 130 -4.68 1.70 18.90
C ILE A 130 -4.09 2.20 17.58
N TYR A 131 -4.63 3.30 17.05
CA TYR A 131 -4.10 3.98 15.87
C TYR A 131 -2.64 4.45 16.04
N ILE A 132 -2.32 5.07 17.18
CA ILE A 132 -0.94 5.51 17.48
C ILE A 132 0.02 4.31 17.52
N LEU A 133 -0.35 3.23 18.22
CA LEU A 133 0.46 2.01 18.28
C LEU A 133 0.71 1.42 16.89
N HIS A 134 -0.34 1.33 16.06
CA HIS A 134 -0.22 0.85 14.69
C HIS A 134 0.68 1.74 13.83
N THR A 135 0.57 3.06 13.97
CA THR A 135 1.42 4.03 13.27
C THR A 135 2.89 3.81 13.62
N ILE A 136 3.20 3.62 14.90
CA ILE A 136 4.57 3.31 15.36
C ILE A 136 5.07 2.01 14.72
N ILE A 137 4.26 0.94 14.71
CA ILE A 137 4.62 -0.33 14.07
C ILE A 137 4.91 -0.14 12.58
N VAL A 138 4.07 0.60 11.86
CA VAL A 138 4.26 0.88 10.44
C VAL A 138 5.56 1.65 10.18
N VAL A 139 5.85 2.68 11.00
CA VAL A 139 7.09 3.45 10.90
C VAL A 139 8.32 2.56 11.14
N ILE A 140 8.27 1.67 12.13
CA ILE A 140 9.35 0.71 12.39
C ILE A 140 9.56 -0.22 11.19
N ILE A 141 8.49 -0.75 10.61
CA ILE A 141 8.57 -1.63 9.43
C ILE A 141 9.13 -0.87 8.23
N HIS A 142 8.68 0.36 7.99
CA HIS A 142 9.21 1.20 6.92
C HIS A 142 10.69 1.53 7.12
N GLY A 143 11.09 1.87 8.35
CA GLY A 143 12.49 2.11 8.72
C GLY A 143 13.34 0.86 8.48
N PHE A 144 12.89 -0.31 8.93
CA PHE A 144 13.55 -1.58 8.67
C PHE A 144 13.71 -1.84 7.17
N LEU A 145 12.63 -1.77 6.40
CA LEU A 145 12.65 -2.01 4.94
C LEU A 145 13.52 -1.02 4.18
N SER A 146 13.64 0.22 4.68
CA SER A 146 14.46 1.28 4.09
C SER A 146 15.95 1.08 4.36
N CYS A 147 16.30 0.66 5.58
CA CYS A 147 17.69 0.47 6.00
C CYS A 147 18.27 -0.89 5.57
N PHE A 148 17.44 -1.94 5.53
CA PHE A 148 17.91 -3.31 5.29
C PHE A 148 18.51 -3.46 3.89
N PRO A 149 19.74 -4.00 3.73
CA PRO A 149 20.36 -4.17 2.43
C PRO A 149 19.60 -5.16 1.53
N GLY A 150 19.52 -4.80 0.26
CA GLY A 150 19.07 -5.73 -0.78
C GLY A 150 20.12 -6.79 -1.07
N SER A 151 19.70 -7.87 -1.72
CA SER A 151 20.61 -8.90 -2.24
C SER A 151 21.59 -8.28 -3.25
N THR A 152 22.89 -8.51 -3.09
CA THR A 152 23.91 -7.97 -3.99
C THR A 152 24.10 -8.81 -5.26
N GLY A 153 23.55 -10.03 -5.30
CA GLY A 153 23.67 -10.96 -6.42
C GLY A 153 22.35 -11.21 -7.18
N ASN A 154 22.40 -12.16 -8.12
CA ASN A 154 21.21 -12.66 -8.80
C ASN A 154 20.33 -13.42 -7.79
N ASN A 155 19.11 -12.95 -7.61
CA ASN A 155 18.06 -13.62 -6.86
C ASN A 155 17.04 -14.25 -7.83
N ARG A 156 16.16 -15.15 -7.36
CA ARG A 156 15.04 -15.73 -8.11
C ARG A 156 14.10 -14.70 -8.77
N TYR A 157 14.19 -13.44 -8.36
CA TYR A 157 13.43 -12.31 -8.90
C TYR A 157 14.22 -11.45 -9.90
N GLY A 158 15.41 -11.90 -10.32
CA GLY A 158 16.27 -11.22 -11.30
C GLY A 158 17.15 -10.11 -10.70
N PRO A 159 17.70 -9.22 -11.55
CA PRO A 159 18.44 -8.05 -11.10
C PRO A 159 17.51 -6.94 -10.59
N PRO A 160 17.99 -6.02 -9.72
CA PRO A 160 17.24 -4.83 -9.33
C PRO A 160 16.93 -3.98 -10.56
N SER A 161 15.68 -3.54 -10.70
CA SER A 161 15.26 -2.74 -11.86
C SER A 161 15.92 -1.35 -11.82
N PRO A 162 16.77 -1.00 -12.81
CA PRO A 162 17.21 0.37 -12.96
C PRO A 162 16.04 1.18 -13.52
N TRP A 163 15.58 2.18 -12.76
CA TRP A 163 14.54 3.10 -13.20
C TRP A 163 15.16 4.44 -13.56
N PRO A 164 14.91 5.01 -14.75
CA PRO A 164 14.16 4.45 -15.88
C PRO A 164 15.11 3.72 -16.87
N SER A 165 14.81 2.46 -17.21
CA SER A 165 15.45 1.82 -18.37
C SER A 165 14.38 1.36 -19.35
N LYS A 166 14.48 1.80 -20.61
CA LYS A 166 13.76 1.16 -21.70
C LYS A 166 14.30 -0.25 -21.81
N ARG A 167 13.45 -1.25 -21.58
CA ARG A 167 13.78 -2.63 -21.92
C ARG A 167 14.04 -2.66 -23.43
N LYS A 168 15.30 -2.83 -23.87
CA LYS A 168 15.57 -3.13 -25.28
C LYS A 168 14.81 -4.42 -25.58
N LYS A 169 13.79 -4.34 -26.43
CA LYS A 169 13.18 -5.53 -27.03
C LYS A 169 14.29 -6.17 -27.88
N GLY A 170 14.81 -7.29 -27.41
CA GLY A 170 15.60 -8.23 -28.21
C GLY A 170 14.68 -9.24 -28.84
#